data_AF-A0A2M7VIC6-F1
#
_entry.id   AF-A0A2M7VIC6-F1
#
_cell.length_a   1.000
_cell.length_b   1.000
_cell.length_c   1.000
_cell.angle_alpha   90.00
_cell.angle_beta   90.00
_cell.angle_gamma   90.00
#
_symmetry.space_group_name_H-M   'P 1'
#
loop_
_entity.id
_entity.type
_entity.pdbx_description
1 polymer ?
#
loop_
_entity_poly.entity_id
_entity_poly.type
_entity_poly.pdbx_seq_one_letter_code
_entity_poly.pdbx_strand_id
1 'polypeptide(L)'
;MPKKESLEIKKSLPWDVVEKQISKEAKWLKDVIDVFNVEEKNMSLPPGLSCTECLLRRIAILIVSGKISAVEINKEPPLESFWNSEKCCKKDIKHGKEWHQMTMGQIENHFLNLGFEVEKEPVMHQGRADLGVYQKNTPTLYIEIGTTSLYKLWLNLVTKGSFTYLIVPSDNQLIEFRKNS
;
A
#
# COMPACT_ATOMS: atom_id res chain seq x y z
N MET A 1 23.56 -27.41 41.93
CA MET A 1 22.89 -26.10 41.83
C MET A 1 22.64 -25.80 40.36
N PRO A 2 21.39 -25.58 39.92
CA PRO A 2 21.11 -25.26 38.53
C PRO A 2 21.53 -23.82 38.23
N LYS A 3 22.22 -23.61 37.10
CA LYS A 3 22.59 -22.29 36.59
C LYS A 3 21.31 -21.53 36.22
N LYS A 4 21.09 -20.36 36.83
CA LYS A 4 20.06 -19.42 36.38
C LYS A 4 20.48 -18.88 35.01
N GLU A 5 19.79 -19.31 33.97
CA GLU A 5 19.77 -18.60 32.69
C GLU A 5 19.21 -17.19 32.92
N SER A 6 20.04 -16.18 32.70
CA SER A 6 19.62 -14.79 32.70
C SER A 6 18.79 -14.53 31.45
N LEU A 7 17.47 -14.44 31.62
CA LEU A 7 16.57 -13.88 30.61
C LEU A 7 17.00 -12.44 30.31
N GLU A 8 17.57 -12.21 29.12
CA GLU A 8 17.78 -10.86 28.60
C GLU A 8 16.43 -10.15 28.48
N ILE A 9 16.16 -9.24 29.41
CA ILE A 9 15.01 -8.35 29.34
C ILE A 9 15.30 -7.38 28.19
N LYS A 10 14.74 -7.64 27.00
CA LYS A 10 14.71 -6.67 25.90
C LYS A 10 14.15 -5.36 26.47
N LYS A 11 14.99 -4.33 26.59
CA LYS A 11 14.55 -3.00 27.02
C LYS A 11 13.48 -2.52 26.03
N SER A 12 12.24 -2.44 26.48
CA SER A 12 11.16 -1.84 25.70
C SER A 12 11.47 -0.36 25.49
N LEU A 13 11.29 0.13 24.26
CA LEU A 13 11.43 1.56 23.99
C LEU A 13 10.42 2.35 24.84
N PRO A 14 10.79 3.55 25.33
CA PRO A 14 9.83 4.46 25.95
C PRO A 14 8.63 4.74 25.04
N TRP A 15 7.43 4.78 25.61
CA TRP A 15 6.19 4.96 24.84
C TRP A 15 6.19 6.25 24.02
N ASP A 16 6.77 7.34 24.54
CA ASP A 16 6.88 8.62 23.84
C ASP A 16 7.74 8.53 22.58
N VAL A 17 8.77 7.67 22.56
CA VAL A 17 9.61 7.42 21.38
C VAL A 17 8.80 6.66 20.33
N VAL A 18 8.08 5.62 20.74
CA VAL A 18 7.22 4.82 19.84
C VAL A 18 6.11 5.70 19.25
N GLU A 19 5.46 6.52 20.08
CA GLU A 19 4.38 7.41 19.68
C GLU A 19 4.84 8.47 18.65
N LYS A 20 6.04 9.02 18.81
CA LYS A 20 6.65 9.93 17.84
C LYS A 20 6.86 9.26 16.48
N GLN A 21 7.30 8.00 16.47
CA GLN A 21 7.45 7.25 15.22
C GLN A 21 6.10 6.95 14.57
N ILE A 22 5.10 6.52 15.35
CA ILE A 22 3.74 6.28 14.83
C ILE A 22 3.18 7.55 14.18
N SER A 23 3.35 8.70 14.84
CA SER A 23 2.89 9.99 14.32
C SER A 23 3.63 10.41 13.05
N LYS A 24 4.94 10.14 12.97
CA LYS A 24 5.75 10.39 11.77
C LYS A 24 5.26 9.55 10.59
N GLU A 25 5.09 8.25 10.78
CA GLU A 25 4.60 7.34 9.73
C GLU A 25 3.17 7.69 9.30
N ALA A 26 2.29 8.01 10.26
CA ALA A 26 0.91 8.41 9.94
C ALA A 26 0.87 9.70 9.11
N LYS A 27 1.75 10.67 9.42
CA LYS A 27 1.89 11.90 8.63
C LYS A 27 2.41 11.59 7.22
N TRP A 28 3.45 10.78 7.09
CA TRP A 28 3.95 10.37 5.77
C TRP A 28 2.86 9.69 4.93
N LEU A 29 2.11 8.74 5.51
CA LEU A 29 0.99 8.08 4.82
C LEU A 29 -0.07 9.07 4.33
N LYS A 30 -0.36 10.10 5.13
CA LYS A 30 -1.30 11.16 4.76
C LYS A 30 -0.82 11.98 3.57
N ASP A 31 0.49 12.20 3.48
CA ASP A 31 1.10 13.03 2.44
C ASP A 31 1.23 12.26 1.11
N VAL A 32 1.34 10.92 1.13
CA VAL A 32 1.60 10.10 -0.06
C VAL A 32 0.41 9.31 -0.59
N ILE A 33 -0.61 9.01 0.23
CA ILE A 33 -1.79 8.27 -0.23
C ILE A 33 -2.90 9.26 -0.58
N ASP A 34 -3.30 9.28 -1.85
CA ASP A 34 -4.52 9.98 -2.26
C ASP A 34 -5.76 9.15 -1.89
N VAL A 35 -6.61 9.72 -1.04
CA VAL A 35 -7.76 9.01 -0.46
C VAL A 35 -9.06 9.49 -1.07
N PHE A 36 -9.87 8.55 -1.55
CA PHE A 36 -11.21 8.87 -2.02
C PHE A 36 -12.17 9.12 -0.83
N ASN A 37 -12.20 10.37 -0.35
CA ASN A 37 -12.97 10.79 0.82
C ASN A 37 -14.49 10.48 0.78
N VAL A 38 -15.07 10.23 -0.40
CA VAL A 38 -16.51 9.99 -0.55
C VAL A 38 -16.88 8.54 -0.19
N GLU A 39 -16.03 7.55 -0.50
CA GLU A 39 -16.29 6.16 -0.15
C GLU A 39 -16.22 5.96 1.38
N GLU A 40 -15.24 6.56 2.04
CA GLU A 40 -15.09 6.44 3.50
C GLU A 40 -16.22 7.14 4.28
N LYS A 41 -16.76 8.24 3.74
CA LYS A 41 -17.90 8.96 4.33
C LYS A 41 -19.24 8.26 4.14
N ASN A 42 -19.40 7.52 3.05
CA ASN A 42 -20.66 6.86 2.70
C ASN A 42 -20.72 5.41 3.19
N MET A 43 -19.60 4.80 3.58
CA MET A 43 -19.62 3.52 4.28
C MET A 43 -20.13 3.74 5.71
N SER A 44 -21.20 3.02 6.07
CA SER A 44 -21.65 2.88 7.46
C SER A 44 -20.64 2.09 8.28
N LEU A 45 -19.45 2.65 8.48
CA LEU A 45 -18.39 2.05 9.27
C LEU A 45 -18.78 2.11 10.76
N PRO A 46 -18.42 1.09 11.56
CA PRO A 46 -18.64 1.14 13.00
C PRO A 46 -17.99 2.39 13.62
N PRO A 47 -18.51 2.90 14.73
CA PRO A 47 -17.92 4.04 15.44
C PRO A 47 -16.43 3.82 15.70
N GLY A 48 -15.57 4.74 15.24
CA GLY A 48 -14.11 4.64 15.35
C GLY A 48 -13.38 4.04 14.13
N LEU A 49 -14.12 3.63 13.09
CA LEU A 49 -13.56 3.21 11.79
C LEU A 49 -13.81 4.22 10.66
N SER A 50 -14.68 5.21 10.86
CA SER A 50 -14.96 6.32 9.93
C SER A 50 -13.95 7.47 9.98
N CYS A 51 -12.86 7.30 10.73
CA CYS A 51 -11.88 8.33 11.01
C CYS A 51 -10.60 8.06 10.19
N THR A 52 -10.35 8.88 9.17
CA THR A 52 -9.15 8.80 8.30
C THR A 52 -7.85 8.81 9.11
N GLU A 53 -7.70 9.74 10.06
CA GLU A 53 -6.53 9.82 10.95
C GLU A 53 -6.34 8.53 11.79
N CYS A 54 -7.45 7.90 12.19
CA CYS A 54 -7.43 6.68 12.96
C CYS A 54 -6.99 5.48 12.10
N LEU A 55 -7.37 5.44 10.83
CA LEU A 55 -6.93 4.42 9.87
C LEU A 55 -5.45 4.58 9.52
N LEU A 56 -5.01 5.81 9.22
CA LEU A 56 -3.59 6.13 9.00
C LEU A 56 -2.75 5.72 10.21
N ARG A 57 -3.21 6.05 11.42
CA ARG A 57 -2.56 5.63 12.66
C ARG A 57 -2.48 4.11 12.81
N ARG A 58 -3.55 3.38 12.46
CA ARG A 58 -3.56 1.91 12.51
C ARG A 58 -2.53 1.30 11.55
N ILE A 59 -2.43 1.83 10.34
CA ILE A 59 -1.43 1.39 9.35
C ILE A 59 -0.02 1.75 9.85
N ALA A 60 0.19 2.96 10.36
CA ALA A 60 1.46 3.39 10.96
C ALA A 60 1.92 2.47 12.09
N ILE A 61 1.00 1.99 12.95
CA ILE A 61 1.32 1.00 13.98
C ILE A 61 1.82 -0.31 13.37
N LEU A 62 1.25 -0.77 12.25
CA LEU A 62 1.73 -1.98 11.57
C LEU A 62 3.16 -1.78 11.04
N ILE A 63 3.48 -0.60 10.50
CA ILE A 63 4.83 -0.25 10.02
C ILE A 63 5.81 -0.22 11.19
N VAL A 64 5.53 0.57 12.24
CA VAL A 64 6.42 0.74 13.40
C VAL A 64 6.62 -0.57 14.17
N SER A 65 5.61 -1.44 14.21
CA SER A 65 5.73 -2.77 14.83
C SER A 65 6.46 -3.81 13.96
N GLY A 66 6.82 -3.47 12.72
CA GLY A 66 7.50 -4.37 11.79
C GLY A 66 6.61 -5.48 11.21
N LYS A 67 5.28 -5.39 11.39
CA LYS A 67 4.32 -6.34 10.80
C LYS A 67 4.22 -6.17 9.29
N ILE A 68 4.45 -4.95 8.81
CA ILE A 68 4.57 -4.60 7.40
C ILE A 68 5.75 -3.66 7.23
N SER A 69 6.28 -3.58 6.01
CA SER A 69 7.15 -2.48 5.59
C SER A 69 6.44 -1.66 4.51
N ALA A 70 6.69 -0.36 4.48
CA ALA A 70 6.18 0.52 3.45
C ALA A 70 7.34 1.33 2.84
N VAL A 71 7.32 1.52 1.52
CA VAL A 71 8.30 2.36 0.83
C VAL A 71 7.61 3.20 -0.23
N GLU A 72 8.05 4.45 -0.35
CA GLU A 72 7.70 5.31 -1.47
C GLU A 72 8.76 5.13 -2.57
N ILE A 73 8.32 4.95 -3.81
CA ILE A 73 9.20 4.85 -4.97
C ILE A 73 8.83 6.01 -5.88
N ASN A 74 9.75 6.97 -5.99
CA ASN A 74 9.63 8.11 -6.90
C ASN A 74 10.66 7.97 -8.02
N LYS A 75 10.28 8.29 -9.25
CA LYS A 75 11.25 8.42 -10.35
C LYS A 75 11.84 9.83 -10.40
N GLU A 76 13.16 9.91 -10.42
CA GLU A 76 13.90 11.13 -10.75
C GLU A 76 14.83 10.90 -11.95
N PRO A 77 14.71 11.69 -13.04
CA PRO A 77 13.67 12.70 -13.28
C PRO A 77 12.28 12.06 -13.45
N PRO A 78 11.18 12.79 -13.17
CA PRO A 78 9.83 12.30 -13.44
C PRO A 78 9.69 11.89 -14.91
N LEU A 79 9.27 10.65 -15.13
CA LEU A 79 8.91 10.14 -16.46
C LEU A 79 7.41 10.40 -16.72
N GLU A 80 6.86 9.96 -17.85
CA GLU A 80 5.39 10.00 -18.01
C GLU A 80 4.73 8.71 -17.52
N SER A 81 5.50 7.67 -17.20
CA SER A 81 4.99 6.43 -16.59
C SER A 81 6.11 5.61 -15.96
N PHE A 82 5.79 4.88 -14.88
CA PHE A 82 6.66 3.80 -14.39
C PHE A 82 6.88 2.72 -15.44
N TRP A 83 5.88 2.54 -16.31
CA TRP A 83 5.65 1.34 -17.11
C TRP A 83 6.06 1.51 -18.57
N ASN A 84 6.31 2.74 -19.05
CA ASN A 84 6.78 3.04 -20.41
C ASN A 84 8.10 3.84 -20.41
N SER A 85 8.93 3.62 -21.45
CA SER A 85 10.17 4.37 -21.70
C SER A 85 10.07 5.41 -22.82
N GLU A 86 8.93 5.53 -23.50
CA GLU A 86 8.74 6.44 -24.64
C GLU A 86 7.89 7.67 -24.30
N LYS A 87 8.32 8.82 -24.83
CA LYS A 87 7.83 10.17 -24.55
C LYS A 87 6.39 10.42 -25.04
N CYS A 88 5.48 10.79 -24.17
CA CYS A 88 4.32 11.65 -24.43
C CYS A 88 3.85 12.51 -23.22
N CYS A 89 4.05 13.83 -23.39
CA CYS A 89 3.40 15.03 -22.85
C CYS A 89 2.92 15.10 -21.38
N LYS A 90 3.60 15.99 -20.62
CA LYS A 90 3.21 16.55 -19.32
C LYS A 90 1.79 17.15 -19.31
N LYS A 91 1.03 16.81 -18.26
CA LYS A 91 0.22 17.74 -17.44
C LYS A 91 -0.30 17.01 -16.20
N ASP A 92 -0.48 17.73 -15.11
CA ASP A 92 -1.22 17.29 -13.93
C ASP A 92 -2.66 16.97 -14.36
N ILE A 93 -2.90 15.71 -14.74
CA ILE A 93 -4.19 15.23 -15.17
C ILE A 93 -4.93 14.79 -13.93
N LYS A 94 -6.06 15.45 -13.65
CA LYS A 94 -7.07 14.89 -12.74
C LYS A 94 -7.38 13.47 -13.22
N HIS A 95 -6.96 12.47 -12.43
CA HIS A 95 -7.04 11.06 -12.79
C HIS A 95 -8.50 10.66 -13.00
N GLY A 96 -8.87 10.51 -14.27
CA GLY A 96 -10.19 10.07 -14.70
C GLY A 96 -10.22 8.58 -15.03
N LYS A 97 -11.42 8.07 -15.29
CA LYS A 97 -11.65 6.67 -15.70
C LYS A 97 -10.75 6.23 -16.87
N GLU A 98 -10.51 7.12 -17.83
CA GLU A 98 -9.65 6.85 -18.98
C GLU A 98 -8.19 6.62 -18.59
N TRP A 99 -7.62 7.49 -17.74
CA TRP A 99 -6.26 7.30 -17.23
C TRP A 99 -6.13 6.00 -16.46
N HIS A 100 -7.07 5.72 -15.55
CA HIS A 100 -7.06 4.48 -14.77
C HIS A 100 -7.11 3.24 -15.66
N GLN A 101 -8.00 3.21 -16.68
CA GLN A 101 -8.09 2.09 -17.62
C GLN A 101 -6.82 1.93 -18.48
N MET A 102 -6.24 3.04 -18.94
CA MET A 102 -5.01 3.04 -19.71
C MET A 102 -3.83 2.52 -18.87
N THR A 103 -3.66 3.03 -17.67
CA THR A 103 -2.60 2.62 -16.73
C THR A 103 -2.76 1.14 -16.36
N MET A 104 -3.97 0.67 -16.10
CA MET A 104 -4.24 -0.74 -15.85
C MET A 104 -3.79 -1.62 -17.02
N GLY A 105 -4.12 -1.23 -18.26
CA GLY A 105 -3.67 -1.95 -19.46
C GLY A 105 -2.15 -1.92 -19.67
N GLN A 106 -1.48 -0.81 -19.34
CA GLN A 106 -0.01 -0.72 -19.40
C GLN A 106 0.66 -1.65 -18.41
N ILE A 107 0.18 -1.67 -17.17
CA ILE A 107 0.70 -2.53 -16.10
C ILE A 107 0.47 -4.01 -16.43
N GLU A 108 -0.74 -4.35 -16.86
CA GLU A 108 -1.09 -5.71 -17.28
C GLU A 108 -0.14 -6.20 -18.39
N ASN A 109 0.01 -5.42 -19.46
CA ASN A 109 0.89 -5.78 -20.57
C ASN A 109 2.35 -5.89 -20.13
N HIS A 110 2.82 -5.01 -19.24
CA HIS A 110 4.17 -5.07 -18.70
C HIS A 110 4.43 -6.42 -18.02
N PHE A 111 3.56 -6.86 -17.12
CA PHE A 111 3.73 -8.12 -16.39
C PHE A 111 3.50 -9.36 -17.27
N LEU A 112 2.52 -9.33 -18.19
CA LEU A 112 2.32 -10.41 -19.15
C LEU A 112 3.55 -10.62 -20.05
N ASN A 113 4.18 -9.54 -20.52
CA ASN A 113 5.41 -9.60 -21.33
C ASN A 113 6.62 -10.15 -20.55
N LEU A 114 6.61 -10.02 -19.22
CA LEU A 114 7.61 -10.62 -18.34
C LEU A 114 7.28 -12.08 -17.95
N GLY A 115 6.17 -12.64 -18.45
CA GLY A 115 5.76 -14.02 -18.20
C GLY A 115 5.02 -14.27 -16.88
N PHE A 116 4.48 -13.21 -16.27
CA PHE A 116 3.62 -13.34 -15.09
C PHE A 116 2.18 -13.66 -15.49
N GLU A 117 1.43 -14.26 -14.57
CA GLU A 117 -0.03 -14.36 -14.67
C GLU A 117 -0.65 -13.09 -14.09
N VAL A 118 -1.57 -12.46 -14.82
CA VAL A 118 -2.25 -11.23 -14.40
C VAL A 118 -3.75 -11.44 -14.42
N GLU A 119 -4.41 -11.13 -13.31
CA GLU A 119 -5.87 -11.16 -13.16
C GLU A 119 -6.38 -9.73 -12.94
N LYS A 120 -7.42 -9.34 -13.68
CA LYS A 120 -8.13 -8.07 -13.46
C LYS A 120 -9.17 -8.22 -12.36
N GLU A 121 -9.24 -7.23 -11.50
CA GLU A 121 -10.19 -7.17 -10.41
C GLU A 121 -10.17 -8.44 -9.51
N PRO A 122 -9.01 -8.97 -9.07
CA PRO A 122 -8.99 -10.18 -8.25
C PRO A 122 -9.70 -9.94 -6.91
N VAL A 123 -10.36 -10.98 -6.39
CA VAL A 123 -10.99 -10.91 -5.07
C VAL A 123 -9.92 -10.90 -3.98
N MET A 124 -9.98 -9.91 -3.10
CA MET A 124 -9.16 -9.82 -1.89
C MET A 124 -9.96 -10.22 -0.66
N HIS A 125 -9.33 -10.22 0.53
CA HIS A 125 -10.06 -10.45 1.76
C HIS A 125 -11.17 -9.40 1.97
N GLN A 126 -10.87 -8.14 1.65
CA GLN A 126 -11.86 -7.08 1.55
C GLN A 126 -11.79 -6.41 0.18
N GLY A 127 -12.89 -6.49 -0.56
CA GLY A 127 -13.03 -5.84 -1.87
C GLY A 127 -12.25 -6.54 -2.98
N ARG A 128 -11.85 -5.75 -3.97
CA ARG A 128 -11.09 -6.17 -5.15
C ARG A 128 -9.96 -5.17 -5.33
N ALA A 129 -8.78 -5.64 -5.71
CA ALA A 129 -7.73 -4.76 -6.26
C ALA A 129 -8.02 -4.50 -7.73
N ASP A 130 -7.34 -3.57 -8.39
CA ASP A 130 -7.48 -3.40 -9.84
C ASP A 130 -6.79 -4.52 -10.61
N LEU A 131 -5.60 -4.93 -10.14
CA LEU A 131 -4.82 -6.04 -10.71
C LEU A 131 -4.24 -6.94 -9.63
N GLY A 132 -4.18 -8.24 -9.95
CA GLY A 132 -3.41 -9.25 -9.23
C GLY A 132 -2.35 -9.82 -10.16
N VAL A 133 -1.10 -9.83 -9.70
CA VAL A 133 0.04 -10.37 -10.43
C VAL A 133 0.59 -11.56 -9.65
N TYR A 134 0.70 -12.69 -10.35
CA TYR A 134 1.05 -13.97 -9.77
C TYR A 134 2.24 -14.61 -10.48
N GLN A 135 3.10 -15.24 -9.68
CA GLN A 135 4.16 -16.11 -10.15
C GLN A 135 4.40 -17.21 -9.12
N LYS A 136 4.78 -18.39 -9.61
CA LYS A 136 5.00 -19.56 -8.77
C LYS A 136 6.11 -19.29 -7.75
N ASN A 137 5.84 -19.59 -6.48
CA ASN A 137 6.77 -19.44 -5.35
C ASN A 137 7.17 -17.99 -5.01
N THR A 138 6.45 -16.99 -5.50
CA THR A 138 6.63 -15.60 -5.12
C THR A 138 5.38 -15.07 -4.41
N PRO A 139 5.52 -14.12 -3.47
CA PRO A 139 4.36 -13.44 -2.90
C PRO A 139 3.50 -12.79 -4.00
N THR A 140 2.18 -12.89 -3.88
CA THR A 140 1.25 -12.20 -4.78
C THR A 140 1.44 -10.69 -4.69
N LEU A 141 1.37 -10.02 -5.84
CA LEU A 141 1.36 -8.56 -5.94
C LEU A 141 -0.06 -8.10 -6.28
N TYR A 142 -0.67 -7.32 -5.40
CA TYR A 142 -1.93 -6.61 -5.66
C TYR A 142 -1.65 -5.16 -5.99
N ILE A 143 -2.34 -4.60 -6.98
CA ILE A 143 -2.10 -3.24 -7.47
C ILE A 143 -3.41 -2.46 -7.45
N GLU A 144 -3.38 -1.27 -6.84
CA GLU A 144 -4.45 -0.27 -6.86
C GLU A 144 -3.98 0.97 -7.63
N ILE A 145 -4.82 1.52 -8.50
CA ILE A 145 -4.48 2.61 -9.41
C ILE A 145 -5.35 3.83 -9.10
N GLY A 146 -4.69 4.94 -8.78
CA GLY A 146 -5.32 6.19 -8.38
C GLY A 146 -5.61 6.23 -6.88
N THR A 147 -6.82 6.67 -6.54
CA THR A 147 -7.24 6.87 -5.15
C THR A 147 -7.47 5.55 -4.43
N THR A 148 -7.01 5.43 -3.18
CA THR A 148 -7.14 4.21 -2.37
C THR A 148 -8.08 4.42 -1.19
N SER A 149 -8.86 3.40 -0.82
CA SER A 149 -9.59 3.36 0.45
C SER A 149 -8.66 2.90 1.58
N LEU A 150 -8.45 3.73 2.60
CA LEU A 150 -7.59 3.37 3.73
C LEU A 150 -8.18 2.22 4.54
N TYR A 151 -9.51 2.12 4.58
CA TYR A 151 -10.20 1.03 5.28
C TYR A 151 -9.92 -0.33 4.61
N LYS A 152 -10.08 -0.42 3.29
CA LYS A 152 -9.75 -1.64 2.52
C LYS A 152 -8.27 -1.99 2.68
N LEU A 153 -7.40 -0.99 2.52
CA LEU A 153 -5.95 -1.16 2.69
C LEU A 153 -5.62 -1.73 4.07
N TRP A 154 -6.09 -1.09 5.15
CA TRP A 154 -5.83 -1.55 6.52
C TRP A 154 -6.34 -2.98 6.75
N LEU A 155 -7.56 -3.31 6.30
CA LEU A 155 -8.11 -4.65 6.44
C LEU A 155 -7.26 -5.69 5.74
N ASN A 156 -6.90 -5.45 4.48
CA ASN A 156 -6.04 -6.38 3.74
C ASN A 156 -4.68 -6.53 4.44
N LEU A 157 -4.08 -5.46 4.97
CA LEU A 157 -2.80 -5.51 5.69
C LEU A 157 -2.86 -6.27 7.03
N VAL A 158 -4.01 -6.39 7.70
CA VAL A 158 -4.12 -7.18 8.94
C VAL A 158 -4.48 -8.65 8.70
N THR A 159 -4.89 -9.03 7.48
CA THR A 159 -5.29 -10.41 7.15
C THR A 159 -4.08 -11.34 7.08
N LYS A 160 -4.29 -12.66 7.20
CA LYS A 160 -3.18 -13.64 7.15
C LYS A 160 -2.62 -13.80 5.74
N GLY A 161 -1.34 -14.16 5.64
CA GLY A 161 -0.64 -14.39 4.36
C GLY A 161 0.40 -13.32 4.03
N SER A 162 1.33 -13.67 3.16
CA SER A 162 2.36 -12.77 2.62
C SER A 162 1.93 -12.26 1.25
N PHE A 163 1.97 -10.95 1.06
CA PHE A 163 1.70 -10.31 -0.23
C PHE A 163 2.39 -8.96 -0.29
N THR A 164 2.48 -8.42 -1.49
CA THR A 164 2.85 -7.03 -1.77
C THR A 164 1.62 -6.29 -2.24
N TYR A 165 1.37 -5.10 -1.70
CA TYR A 165 0.31 -4.19 -2.16
C TYR A 165 0.97 -2.94 -2.72
N LEU A 166 0.68 -2.62 -3.97
CA LEU A 166 1.25 -1.48 -4.67
C LEU A 166 0.15 -0.48 -4.99
N ILE A 167 0.29 0.75 -4.50
CA ILE A 167 -0.58 1.87 -4.87
C ILE A 167 0.13 2.67 -5.96
N VAL A 168 -0.58 2.94 -7.04
CA VAL A 168 -0.14 3.76 -8.17
C VAL A 168 -0.95 5.06 -8.16
N PRO A 169 -0.64 6.02 -7.28
CA PRO A 169 -1.40 7.27 -7.20
C PRO A 169 -1.24 8.14 -8.45
N SER A 170 -0.08 8.05 -9.11
CA SER A 170 0.26 8.81 -10.30
C SER A 170 1.30 8.06 -11.13
N ASP A 171 1.65 8.63 -12.28
CA ASP A 171 2.62 8.05 -13.21
C ASP A 171 4.07 8.02 -12.68
N ASN A 172 4.37 8.78 -11.62
CA ASN A 172 5.73 9.02 -11.11
C ASN A 172 5.97 8.70 -9.65
N GLN A 173 4.91 8.35 -8.93
CA GLN A 173 4.97 7.82 -7.59
C GLN A 173 4.33 6.41 -7.51
N LEU A 174 4.97 5.52 -6.75
CA LEU A 174 4.38 4.27 -6.26
C LEU A 174 4.51 4.23 -4.73
N ILE A 175 3.55 3.61 -4.06
CA ILE A 175 3.68 3.24 -2.65
C ILE A 175 3.58 1.73 -2.55
N GLU A 176 4.64 1.10 -2.07
CA GLU A 176 4.71 -0.34 -1.89
C GLU A 176 4.54 -0.67 -0.40
N PHE A 177 3.61 -1.57 -0.10
CA PHE A 177 3.47 -2.21 1.20
C PHE A 177 3.84 -3.68 1.06
N ARG A 178 4.78 -4.16 1.88
CA ARG A 178 5.12 -5.59 1.95
C ARG A 178 4.66 -6.14 3.28
N LYS A 179 3.89 -7.22 3.21
CA LYS A 179 3.46 -7.97 4.38
C LYS A 179 4.28 -9.25 4.50
N ASN A 180 5.07 -9.33 5.54
CA ASN A 180 5.85 -10.52 5.87
C ASN A 180 4.97 -11.51 6.66
N SER A 181 5.21 -12.80 6.44
CA SER A 181 4.47 -13.92 7.06
C SER A 181 4.50 -13.90 8.59
#